data_AF-A0A0J7K4N8-F1
#
_entry.id   AF-A0A0J7K4N8-F1
#
_cell.length_a   1.000
_cell.length_b   1.000
_cell.length_c   1.000
_cell.angle_alpha   90.00
_cell.angle_beta   90.00
_cell.angle_gamma   90.00
#
_symmetry.space_group_name_H-M   'P 1'
#
loop_
_entity.id
_entity.type
_entity.pdbx_description
1 polymer ?
#
loop_
_entity_poly.entity_id
_entity_poly.type
_entity_poly.pdbx_seq_one_letter_code
_entity_poly.pdbx_strand_id
1 'polypeptide(L)'
;MAGKSRGEKIAVEKITDYVDRVIPNYTNVIFKEHFRLYPATFEMVLSLIGPALNATGTTIGRKPISAEKQLYIALWFMATPDSYSTECHIAFN
;
A
#
# COMPACT_ATOMS: atom_id res chain seq x y z
N MET A 1 -21.26 26.80 -27.47
CA MET A 1 -20.98 25.37 -27.23
C MET A 1 -19.46 25.21 -27.14
N ALA A 2 -18.92 24.94 -25.95
CA ALA A 2 -17.47 24.77 -25.77
C ALA A 2 -17.19 23.32 -25.38
N GLY A 3 -16.79 22.51 -26.36
CA GLY A 3 -16.35 21.13 -26.14
C GLY A 3 -15.00 21.14 -25.44
N LYS A 4 -14.98 20.72 -24.17
CA LYS A 4 -13.76 20.60 -23.37
C LYS A 4 -13.01 19.35 -23.85
N SER A 5 -11.98 19.53 -24.68
CA SER A 5 -11.08 18.46 -25.12
C SER A 5 -10.33 17.91 -23.90
N ARG A 6 -10.72 16.72 -23.42
CA ARG A 6 -9.92 15.98 -22.43
C ARG A 6 -8.60 15.62 -23.10
N GLY A 7 -7.50 16.13 -22.57
CA GLY A 7 -6.15 15.79 -23.02
C GLY A 7 -5.94 14.28 -23.11
N GLU A 8 -5.09 13.89 -24.04
CA GLU A 8 -4.76 12.50 -24.34
C GLU A 8 -4.28 11.78 -23.08
N LYS A 9 -4.97 10.71 -22.71
CA LYS A 9 -4.60 9.89 -21.55
C LYS A 9 -3.39 9.06 -21.94
N ILE A 10 -2.21 9.46 -21.48
CA ILE A 10 -1.02 8.61 -21.55
C ILE A 10 -1.34 7.32 -20.79
N ALA A 11 -1.30 6.18 -21.49
CA ALA A 11 -1.48 4.88 -20.89
C ALA A 11 -0.23 4.58 -20.05
N VAL A 12 -0.31 4.84 -18.75
CA VAL A 12 0.74 4.43 -17.81
C VAL A 12 0.58 2.93 -17.56
N GLU A 13 1.63 2.16 -17.84
CA GLU A 13 1.67 0.76 -17.46
C GLU A 13 1.55 0.64 -15.94
N LYS A 14 0.54 -0.10 -15.49
CA LYS A 14 0.33 -0.34 -14.06
C LYS A 14 1.17 -1.52 -13.64
N ILE A 15 1.98 -1.33 -12.61
CA ILE A 15 2.62 -2.45 -11.91
C ILE A 15 1.50 -3.33 -11.35
N THR A 16 1.54 -4.61 -11.73
CA THR A 16 0.60 -5.64 -11.29
C THR A 16 1.34 -6.71 -10.52
N ASP A 17 0.64 -7.38 -9.61
CA ASP A 17 1.14 -8.55 -8.85
C ASP A 17 2.43 -8.32 -8.04
N TYR A 18 2.77 -7.07 -7.69
CA TYR A 18 3.99 -6.77 -6.91
C TYR A 18 4.04 -7.53 -5.59
N VAL A 19 2.93 -7.53 -4.84
CA VAL A 19 2.83 -8.26 -3.57
C VAL A 19 3.01 -9.75 -3.77
N ASP A 20 2.46 -10.31 -4.84
CA ASP A 20 2.43 -11.75 -5.06
C ASP A 20 3.74 -12.28 -5.70
N ARG A 21 4.49 -11.43 -6.42
CA ARG A 21 5.70 -11.84 -7.15
C ARG A 21 7.01 -11.30 -6.58
N VAL A 22 7.00 -10.12 -5.99
CA VAL A 22 8.23 -9.42 -5.57
C VAL A 22 8.51 -9.68 -4.09
N ILE A 23 7.52 -9.42 -3.23
CA ILE A 23 7.70 -9.53 -1.77
C ILE A 23 8.14 -10.93 -1.30
N PRO A 24 7.62 -12.06 -1.85
CA PRO A 24 8.04 -13.40 -1.41
C PRO A 24 9.51 -13.70 -1.68
N ASN A 25 10.14 -12.96 -2.61
CA ASN A 25 11.55 -13.11 -2.96
C ASN A 25 12.47 -12.20 -2.15
N TYR A 26 11.94 -11.42 -1.21
CA TYR A 26 12.76 -10.56 -0.35
C TYR A 26 13.54 -11.37 0.67
N THR A 27 14.81 -11.01 0.82
CA THR A 27 15.59 -11.42 1.99
C THR A 27 15.07 -10.67 3.22
N ASN A 28 15.36 -11.18 4.41
CA ASN A 28 15.01 -10.51 5.67
C ASN A 28 15.54 -9.07 5.75
N VAL A 29 16.71 -8.82 5.14
CA VAL A 29 17.33 -7.48 5.09
C VAL A 29 16.50 -6.56 4.20
N ILE A 30 16.22 -6.98 2.97
CA ILE A 30 15.43 -6.20 2.00
C ILE A 30 14.02 -5.94 2.56
N PHE A 31 13.39 -6.94 3.15
CA PHE A 31 12.08 -6.81 3.76
C PHE A 31 12.09 -5.75 4.87
N LYS A 32 13.10 -5.81 5.76
CA LYS A 32 13.25 -4.82 6.84
C LYS A 32 13.54 -3.42 6.32
N GLU A 33 14.28 -3.28 5.23
CA GLU A 33 14.52 -1.98 4.60
C GLU A 33 13.22 -1.36 4.07
N HIS A 34 12.35 -2.15 3.43
CA HIS A 34 11.10 -1.64 2.87
C HIS A 34 10.00 -1.41 3.90
N PHE A 35 9.84 -2.33 4.87
CA PHE A 35 8.71 -2.32 5.81
C PHE A 35 9.09 -1.94 7.24
N ARG A 36 10.38 -1.71 7.53
CA ARG A 36 10.94 -1.37 8.86
C ARG A 36 10.68 -2.42 9.94
N LEU A 37 10.35 -3.65 9.57
CA LEU A 37 10.12 -4.78 10.47
C LEU A 37 10.55 -6.12 9.84
N TYR A 38 10.62 -7.18 10.63
CA TYR A 38 10.96 -8.52 10.14
C TYR A 38 9.71 -9.27 9.64
N PRO A 39 9.83 -10.19 8.66
CA PRO A 39 8.70 -11.00 8.20
C PRO A 39 7.94 -11.70 9.34
N ALA A 40 8.64 -12.22 10.35
CA ALA A 40 7.99 -12.83 11.51
C ALA A 40 7.12 -11.85 12.32
N THR A 41 7.55 -10.58 12.43
CA THR A 41 6.75 -9.52 13.06
C THR A 41 5.55 -9.16 12.21
N PHE A 42 5.69 -9.17 10.87
CA PHE A 42 4.59 -8.95 9.95
C PHE A 42 3.48 -9.98 10.17
N GLU A 43 3.84 -11.27 10.17
CA GLU A 43 2.90 -12.37 10.40
C GLU A 43 2.22 -12.28 11.76
N MET A 44 2.97 -11.94 12.81
CA MET A 44 2.42 -11.71 14.14
C MET A 44 1.37 -10.60 14.12
N VAL A 45 1.68 -9.44 13.54
CA VAL A 45 0.73 -8.31 13.43
C VAL A 45 -0.50 -8.72 12.62
N LEU A 46 -0.29 -9.37 11.48
CA LEU A 46 -1.36 -9.85 10.61
C LEU A 46 -2.28 -10.83 11.35
N SER A 47 -1.74 -11.71 12.20
CA SER A 47 -2.56 -12.63 12.99
C SER A 47 -3.47 -11.91 14.00
N LEU A 48 -3.04 -10.76 14.52
CA LEU A 48 -3.77 -9.98 15.52
C LEU A 48 -4.88 -9.12 14.88
N ILE A 49 -4.56 -8.43 13.78
CA ILE A 49 -5.48 -7.46 13.16
C ILE A 49 -6.21 -8.02 11.94
N GLY A 50 -5.72 -9.11 11.35
CA GLY A 50 -6.28 -9.72 10.15
C GLY A 50 -7.77 -10.04 10.24
N PRO A 51 -8.29 -10.59 11.36
CA PRO A 51 -9.72 -10.81 11.54
C PRO A 51 -10.54 -9.51 11.43
N ALA A 52 -10.06 -8.42 12.03
CA ALA A 52 -10.73 -7.11 12.00
C ALA A 52 -10.71 -6.48 10.59
N LEU A 53 -9.58 -6.61 9.88
CA LEU A 53 -9.46 -6.13 8.49
C LEU A 53 -10.39 -6.88 7.54
N ASN A 54 -10.56 -8.20 7.74
CA ASN A 54 -11.48 -9.00 6.95
C ASN A 54 -12.96 -8.69 7.26
N ALA A 55 -13.28 -8.35 8.52
CA ALA A 55 -14.64 -8.02 8.94
C ALA A 55 -15.17 -6.69 8.33
N THR A 56 -14.28 -5.83 7.82
CA THR A 56 -14.63 -4.54 7.23
C THR A 56 -14.99 -4.66 5.73
N GLY A 57 -14.86 -5.85 5.14
CA GLY A 57 -15.21 -6.09 3.74
C GLY A 57 -16.71 -6.03 3.48
N THR A 58 -17.16 -5.09 2.66
CA THR A 58 -18.55 -5.07 2.17
C THR A 58 -18.76 -6.17 1.13
N THR A 59 -19.80 -6.98 1.28
CA THR A 59 -20.16 -8.05 0.32
C THR A 59 -20.71 -7.52 -1.01
N ILE A 60 -20.95 -6.22 -1.11
CA ILE A 60 -21.53 -5.55 -2.28
C ILE A 60 -20.44 -4.68 -2.94
N GLY A 61 -20.15 -4.93 -4.23
CA GLY A 61 -19.23 -4.12 -5.02
C GLY A 61 -17.85 -4.74 -5.28
N ARG A 62 -16.79 -3.94 -5.17
CA ARG A 62 -15.41 -4.32 -5.51
C ARG A 62 -14.90 -5.38 -4.53
N LYS A 63 -14.24 -6.44 -5.02
CA LYS A 63 -13.63 -7.47 -4.18
C LYS A 63 -12.77 -6.82 -3.09
N PRO A 64 -12.99 -7.15 -1.80
CA PRO A 64 -12.19 -6.61 -0.72
C PRO A 64 -10.72 -7.03 -0.89
N ILE A 65 -9.81 -6.10 -0.61
CA ILE A 65 -8.36 -6.35 -0.60
C ILE A 65 -8.09 -7.30 0.57
N SER A 66 -7.24 -8.32 0.39
CA SER A 66 -6.88 -9.22 1.49
C SER A 66 -6.23 -8.45 2.64
N ALA A 67 -6.46 -8.87 3.89
CA ALA A 67 -5.85 -8.24 5.06
C ALA A 67 -4.33 -8.10 4.96
N GLU A 68 -3.67 -9.11 4.39
CA GLU A 68 -2.23 -9.10 4.10
C GLU A 68 -1.83 -7.92 3.19
N LYS A 69 -2.53 -7.76 2.06
CA LYS A 69 -2.28 -6.67 1.10
C LYS A 69 -2.56 -5.30 1.72
N GLN A 70 -3.61 -5.20 2.55
CA GLN A 70 -3.90 -3.97 3.29
C GLN A 70 -2.77 -3.61 4.24
N LEU A 71 -2.23 -4.59 4.98
CA LEU A 71 -1.12 -4.37 5.90
C LEU A 71 0.18 -3.98 5.16
N TYR A 72 0.51 -4.63 4.03
CA TYR A 72 1.65 -4.22 3.22
C TYR A 72 1.55 -2.77 2.76
N ILE A 73 0.37 -2.34 2.29
CA ILE A 73 0.14 -0.96 1.85
C ILE A 73 0.33 0.01 3.02
N ALA A 74 -0.27 -0.28 4.18
CA ALA A 74 -0.17 0.57 5.36
C ALA A 74 1.29 0.70 5.83
N LEU A 75 2.01 -0.40 5.92
CA LEU A 75 3.41 -0.41 6.33
C LEU A 75 4.30 0.33 5.34
N TRP A 76 4.13 0.08 4.04
CA TRP A 76 4.87 0.79 2.99
C TRP A 76 4.68 2.31 3.10
N PHE A 77 3.43 2.73 3.29
CA PHE A 77 3.07 4.13 3.44
C PHE A 77 3.71 4.77 4.69
N MET A 78 3.69 4.08 5.83
CA MET A 78 4.29 4.57 7.08
C MET A 78 5.83 4.50 7.08
N ALA A 79 6.41 3.54 6.37
CA ALA A 79 7.86 3.33 6.28
C ALA A 79 8.57 4.34 5.37
N THR A 80 7.81 5.04 4.52
CA THR A 80 8.32 6.01 3.55
C THR A 80 7.97 7.44 3.99
N PRO A 81 8.85 8.10 4.77
CA PRO A 81 8.57 9.43 5.32
C PRO A 81 8.44 10.56 4.28
N ASP A 82 8.82 10.32 3.03
CA ASP A 82 8.78 11.33 1.97
C ASP A 82 7.37 11.66 1.47
N SER A 83 6.34 10.88 1.82
CA SER A 83 4.96 11.18 1.38
C SER A 83 4.30 12.33 2.15
N TYR A 84 4.90 12.81 3.25
CA TYR A 84 4.39 13.95 4.04
C TYR A 84 5.36 15.16 4.08
N SER A 85 6.62 14.97 3.71
CA SER A 85 7.66 15.98 3.95
C SER A 85 7.59 17.20 3.01
N THR A 86 6.79 17.16 1.94
CA THR A 86 6.54 18.32 1.08
C THR A 86 5.32 19.16 1.50
N GLU A 87 4.34 18.57 2.20
CA GLU A 87 3.12 19.29 2.61
C GLU A 87 3.21 19.82 4.05
N CYS A 88 3.95 19.15 4.95
CA CYS A 88 4.10 19.62 6.33
C CYS A 88 5.13 20.75 6.52
N HIS A 89 5.95 21.06 5.51
CA HIS A 89 6.91 22.18 5.60
C HIS A 89 6.30 23.54 5.21
N ILE A 90 5.07 23.59 4.69
CA ILE A 90 4.40 24.82 4.22
C ILE A 90 3.31 25.30 5.20
N ALA A 91 3.06 24.60 6.30
CA ALA A 91 2.01 24.95 7.27
C ALA A 91 2.51 25.61 8.58
N PHE A 92 3.81 25.91 8.69
CA PHE A 92 4.39 26.59 9.85
C PHE A 92 5.37 27.70 9.44
N ASN A 93 4.90 28.67 8.65
CA ASN A 93 5.51 29.99 8.58
C ASN A 93 4.42 31.06 8.43
#